data_AF-A0A3N1ZTG1-F1
#
_entry.id   AF-A0A3N1ZTG1-F1
#
_cell.length_a   1.000
_cell.length_b   1.000
_cell.length_c   1.000
_cell.angle_alpha   90.00
_cell.angle_beta   90.00
_cell.angle_gamma   90.00
#
_symmetry.space_group_name_H-M   'P 1'
#
loop_
_entity.id
_entity.type
_entity.pdbx_description
1 polymer ?
#
loop_
_entity_poly.entity_id
_entity_poly.type
_entity_poly.pdbx_seq_one_letter_code
_entity_poly.pdbx_strand_id
1 'polypeptide(L)'
;MRGFLVVLAMGLVLLALAALRDRHTRRLAEAQLGIPLEHLGATPASTPDESQQAALDAFRTAQPRFDAPLADERFASWASPATLELTDVDLLCCAEGVGSRRELMDSLAVARRTGRHLVVVCPAPEESLVGLLASAPSGTARTPLLVADPQTCSELAQATGGRPATRADLQSGAAPSGHGKARRLVADATGCWVQGPDES
;
A
#
# COMPACT_ATOMS: atom_id res chain seq x y z
N MET A 1 33.89 -2.12 27.03
CA MET A 1 33.08 -1.22 26.19
C MET A 1 32.20 -1.93 25.15
N ARG A 2 32.58 -3.08 24.58
CA ARG A 2 31.77 -3.78 23.57
C ARG A 2 30.42 -4.33 24.08
N GLY A 3 30.35 -4.81 25.33
CA GLY A 3 29.10 -5.35 25.89
C GLY A 3 27.99 -4.31 26.11
N PHE A 4 28.36 -3.06 26.40
CA PHE A 4 27.40 -1.97 26.63
C PHE A 4 26.67 -1.57 25.34
N LEU A 5 27.37 -1.55 24.20
CA LEU A 5 26.79 -1.25 22.89
C LEU A 5 25.76 -2.30 22.44
N VAL A 6 26.00 -3.58 22.75
CA VAL A 6 25.07 -4.66 22.39
C VAL A 6 23.78 -4.57 23.20
N VAL A 7 23.88 -4.30 24.50
CA VAL A 7 22.69 -4.12 25.36
C VAL A 7 21.87 -2.91 24.93
N LEU A 8 22.53 -1.82 24.54
CA LEU A 8 21.86 -0.60 24.09
C LEU A 8 21.17 -0.79 22.72
N ALA A 9 21.81 -1.47 21.78
CA ALA A 9 21.20 -1.81 20.49
C ALA A 9 19.99 -2.74 20.67
N MET A 10 20.08 -3.75 21.54
CA MET A 10 18.99 -4.68 21.79
C MET A 10 17.80 -4.00 22.49
N GLY A 11 18.07 -3.06 23.41
CA GLY A 11 17.03 -2.24 24.04
C GLY A 11 16.30 -1.35 23.04
N LEU A 12 17.00 -0.78 22.05
CA LEU A 12 16.41 0.07 21.03
C LEU A 12 15.53 -0.72 20.05
N VAL A 13 15.96 -1.94 19.68
CA VAL A 13 15.16 -2.85 18.84
C VAL A 13 13.89 -3.30 19.58
N LEU A 14 13.98 -3.63 20.86
CA LEU A 14 12.82 -4.00 21.67
C LEU A 14 11.85 -2.82 21.85
N LEU A 15 12.34 -1.59 21.99
CA LEU A 15 11.52 -0.39 22.04
C LEU A 15 10.83 -0.10 20.70
N ALA A 16 11.52 -0.28 19.57
CA ALA A 16 10.92 -0.13 18.25
C ALA A 16 9.82 -1.16 18.00
N LEU A 17 10.05 -2.43 18.36
CA LEU A 17 9.05 -3.50 18.25
C LEU A 17 7.86 -3.27 19.18
N ALA A 18 8.08 -2.82 20.42
CA ALA A 18 7.01 -2.49 21.35
C ALA A 18 6.18 -1.29 20.88
N ALA A 19 6.82 -0.24 20.36
CA ALA A 19 6.14 0.95 19.83
C ALA A 19 5.32 0.63 18.56
N LEU A 20 5.81 -0.26 17.70
CA LEU A 20 5.05 -0.75 16.54
C LEU A 20 3.82 -1.57 16.97
N ARG A 21 3.94 -2.38 18.02
CA ARG A 21 2.86 -3.23 18.52
C ARG A 21 1.80 -2.45 19.31
N ASP A 22 2.21 -1.48 20.13
CA ASP A 22 1.30 -0.67 20.97
C ASP A 22 0.40 0.27 20.14
N ARG A 23 0.90 0.73 18.99
CA ARG A 23 0.08 1.46 17.99
C ARG A 23 -1.04 0.61 17.42
N HIS A 24 -0.84 -0.71 17.33
CA HIS A 24 -1.81 -1.65 16.79
C HIS A 24 -2.94 -1.97 17.78
N THR A 25 -2.64 -2.01 19.09
CA THR A 25 -3.64 -2.29 20.13
C THR A 25 -4.50 -1.08 20.47
N ARG A 26 -3.96 0.15 20.40
CA ARG A 26 -4.77 1.37 20.62
C ARG A 26 -5.85 1.59 19.56
N ARG A 27 -5.58 1.24 18.30
CA ARG A 27 -6.54 1.43 17.19
C ARG A 27 -7.72 0.46 17.23
N LEU A 28 -7.51 -0.76 17.77
CA LEU A 28 -8.60 -1.73 18.00
C LEU A 28 -9.59 -1.26 19.07
N ALA A 29 -9.16 -0.45 20.04
CA ALA A 29 -10.04 0.12 21.05
C ALA A 29 -10.91 1.27 20.51
N GLU A 30 -10.47 1.96 19.45
CA GLU A 30 -11.21 3.05 18.83
C GLU A 30 -12.23 2.57 17.78
N ALA A 31 -12.09 1.36 17.23
CA ALA A 31 -13.00 0.79 16.24
C ALA A 31 -14.35 0.27 16.81
N GLN A 32 -14.55 0.28 18.13
CA GLN A 32 -15.75 -0.29 18.78
C GLN A 32 -16.90 0.70 19.04
N LEU A 33 -16.82 1.97 18.60
CA LEU A 33 -17.85 2.98 18.90
C LEU A 33 -18.50 3.61 17.64
N GLY A 34 -19.52 2.93 17.08
CA GLY A 34 -20.62 3.47 16.23
C GLY A 34 -20.22 3.98 14.83
N ILE A 35 -21.00 3.84 13.74
CA ILE A 35 -22.45 3.96 13.49
C ILE A 35 -22.74 3.17 12.17
N PRO A 36 -23.90 2.50 12.00
CA PRO A 36 -24.22 1.83 10.74
C PRO A 36 -24.64 2.86 9.68
N LEU A 37 -23.85 2.98 8.60
CA LEU A 37 -24.13 3.81 7.43
C LEU A 37 -24.49 2.91 6.23
N GLU A 38 -25.64 2.26 6.30
CA GLU A 38 -26.33 1.81 5.10
C GLU A 38 -26.84 3.06 4.37
N HIS A 39 -26.23 3.44 3.23
CA HIS A 39 -26.83 4.06 2.02
C HIS A 39 -25.96 5.01 1.16
N LEU A 40 -24.62 5.03 1.25
CA LEU A 40 -23.83 5.98 0.43
C LEU A 40 -22.50 5.42 -0.10
N GLY A 41 -22.57 4.62 -1.18
CA GLY A 41 -21.57 4.53 -2.27
C GLY A 41 -20.10 4.22 -1.98
N ALA A 42 -19.69 4.13 -0.72
CA ALA A 42 -18.52 3.43 -0.25
C ALA A 42 -19.05 2.10 0.27
N THR A 43 -18.74 1.00 -0.40
CA THR A 43 -18.89 -0.28 0.30
C THR A 43 -17.98 -0.18 1.53
N PRO A 44 -18.51 -0.23 2.77
CA PRO A 44 -17.65 -0.48 3.91
C PRO A 44 -16.85 -1.74 3.58
N ALA A 45 -15.59 -1.78 4.04
CA ALA A 45 -14.74 -2.93 3.76
C ALA A 45 -15.51 -4.20 4.14
N SER A 46 -15.78 -5.05 3.16
CA SER A 46 -16.68 -6.19 3.33
C SER A 46 -15.92 -7.32 4.02
N THR A 47 -16.63 -8.28 4.59
CA THR A 47 -16.02 -9.56 4.94
C THR A 47 -16.08 -10.45 3.70
N PRO A 48 -14.97 -11.05 3.24
CA PRO A 48 -15.01 -11.97 2.11
C PRO A 48 -15.82 -13.22 2.50
N ASP A 49 -16.61 -13.73 1.57
CA ASP A 49 -17.21 -15.05 1.71
C ASP A 49 -16.16 -16.17 1.55
N GLU A 50 -16.56 -17.42 1.79
CA GLU A 50 -15.65 -18.58 1.74
C GLU A 50 -15.04 -18.78 0.34
N SER A 51 -15.80 -18.49 -0.73
CA SER A 51 -15.33 -18.64 -2.11
C SER A 51 -14.32 -17.55 -2.47
N GLN A 52 -14.58 -16.31 -2.04
CA GLN A 52 -13.67 -15.18 -2.18
C GLN A 52 -12.39 -15.40 -1.40
N GLN A 53 -12.49 -15.92 -0.17
CA GLN A 53 -11.34 -16.26 0.67
C GLN A 53 -10.48 -17.34 -0.01
N ALA A 54 -11.09 -18.41 -0.49
CA ALA A 54 -10.37 -19.47 -1.22
C ALA A 54 -9.67 -18.92 -2.48
N ALA A 55 -10.31 -18.01 -3.22
CA ALA A 55 -9.72 -17.38 -4.40
C ALA A 55 -8.54 -16.44 -4.07
N LEU A 56 -8.61 -15.73 -2.94
CA LEU A 56 -7.50 -14.92 -2.42
C LEU A 56 -6.32 -15.80 -2.01
N ASP A 57 -6.58 -16.90 -1.31
CA ASP A 57 -5.53 -17.81 -0.84
C ASP A 57 -4.86 -18.56 -1.99
N ALA A 58 -5.64 -18.98 -3.00
CA ALA A 58 -5.11 -19.54 -4.24
C ALA A 58 -4.23 -18.52 -4.98
N PHE A 59 -4.66 -17.25 -5.06
CA PHE A 59 -3.87 -16.19 -5.68
C PHE A 59 -2.55 -15.94 -4.94
N ARG A 60 -2.58 -15.82 -3.61
CA ARG A 60 -1.39 -15.65 -2.76
C ARG A 60 -0.41 -16.81 -2.88
N THR A 61 -0.92 -18.01 -3.13
CA THR A 61 -0.09 -19.21 -3.35
C THR A 61 0.57 -19.19 -4.73
N ALA A 62 -0.13 -18.69 -5.75
CA ALA A 62 0.34 -18.70 -7.13
C ALA A 62 1.28 -17.53 -7.50
N GLN A 63 1.18 -16.40 -6.79
CA GLN A 63 1.95 -15.20 -7.11
C GLN A 63 3.13 -14.99 -6.16
N PRO A 64 4.24 -14.37 -6.62
CA PRO A 64 5.33 -13.99 -5.73
C PRO A 64 4.85 -12.99 -4.67
N ARG A 65 5.36 -13.16 -3.45
CA ARG A 65 5.15 -12.23 -2.33
C ARG A 65 6.28 -11.21 -2.29
N PHE A 66 5.93 -9.95 -2.10
CA PHE A 66 6.84 -8.85 -1.82
C PHE A 66 6.59 -8.30 -0.41
N ASP A 67 7.65 -7.88 0.28
CA ASP A 67 7.57 -7.25 1.61
C ASP A 67 7.15 -5.78 1.48
N ALA A 68 5.91 -5.58 1.04
CA ALA A 68 5.30 -4.30 0.76
C ALA A 68 3.90 -4.21 1.41
N PRO A 69 3.82 -4.17 2.75
CA PRO A 69 2.53 -4.09 3.46
C PRO A 69 1.76 -2.80 3.19
N LEU A 70 0.44 -2.85 3.41
CA LEU A 70 -0.42 -1.68 3.41
C LEU A 70 0.02 -0.65 4.45
N ALA A 71 0.14 0.60 4.04
CA ALA A 71 0.50 1.70 4.95
C ALA A 71 -0.62 2.04 5.96
N ASP A 72 -1.87 1.77 5.59
CA ASP A 72 -3.06 2.02 6.42
C ASP A 72 -4.18 1.04 6.06
N GLU A 73 -4.84 0.47 7.07
CA GLU A 73 -5.93 -0.49 6.89
C GLU A 73 -7.17 0.12 6.20
N ARG A 74 -7.34 1.44 6.26
CA ARG A 74 -8.43 2.14 5.57
C ARG A 74 -8.31 2.07 4.05
N PHE A 75 -7.15 1.66 3.52
CA PHE A 75 -7.02 1.33 2.11
C PHE A 75 -7.67 0.00 1.74
N ALA A 76 -7.88 -0.91 2.71
CA ALA A 76 -8.42 -2.23 2.45
C ALA A 76 -9.82 -2.21 1.81
N SER A 77 -10.06 -3.14 0.90
CA SER A 77 -11.39 -3.45 0.35
C SER A 77 -12.16 -4.43 1.25
N TRP A 78 -11.44 -5.20 2.06
CA TRP A 78 -11.97 -6.22 2.97
C TRP A 78 -11.57 -5.92 4.42
N ALA A 79 -12.49 -6.05 5.37
CA ALA A 79 -12.26 -5.62 6.77
C ALA A 79 -11.56 -6.67 7.64
N SER A 80 -11.71 -7.96 7.34
CA SER A 80 -11.22 -9.03 8.22
C SER A 80 -10.76 -10.26 7.42
N PRO A 81 -9.43 -10.49 7.31
CA PRO A 81 -8.36 -9.54 7.65
C PRO A 81 -8.38 -8.33 6.72
N ALA A 82 -7.85 -7.19 7.18
CA ALA A 82 -7.68 -5.98 6.37
C ALA A 82 -6.87 -6.28 5.10
N THR A 83 -7.58 -6.42 3.97
CA THR A 83 -7.00 -6.83 2.69
C THR A 83 -7.43 -5.86 1.61
N LEU A 84 -6.46 -5.31 0.90
CA LEU A 84 -6.66 -4.60 -0.35
C LEU A 84 -6.65 -5.62 -1.49
N GLU A 85 -7.68 -5.59 -2.30
CA GLU A 85 -7.70 -6.28 -3.58
C GLU A 85 -8.09 -5.29 -4.68
N LEU A 86 -7.26 -5.20 -5.71
CA LEU A 86 -7.50 -4.36 -6.87
C LEU A 86 -7.23 -5.13 -8.15
N THR A 87 -7.96 -4.76 -9.19
CA THR A 87 -7.70 -5.18 -10.57
C THR A 87 -7.29 -3.96 -11.40
N ASP A 88 -6.62 -4.20 -12.52
CA ASP A 88 -6.20 -3.14 -13.45
C ASP A 88 -5.44 -1.98 -12.76
N VAL A 89 -4.31 -2.34 -12.18
CA VAL A 89 -3.48 -1.45 -11.36
C VAL A 89 -2.33 -0.87 -12.17
N ASP A 90 -2.11 0.44 -11.98
CA ASP A 90 -0.86 1.13 -12.29
C ASP A 90 -0.07 1.30 -10.98
N LEU A 91 1.15 0.76 -10.94
CA LEU A 91 2.04 0.83 -9.80
C LEU A 91 3.09 1.93 -9.99
N LEU A 92 3.06 2.93 -9.13
CA LEU A 92 4.14 3.89 -8.98
C LEU A 92 5.06 3.42 -7.84
N CYS A 93 6.11 2.70 -8.20
CA CYS A 93 7.19 2.36 -7.26
C CYS A 93 8.18 3.53 -7.20
N CYS A 94 8.50 4.02 -6.01
CA CYS A 94 9.41 5.13 -5.80
C CYS A 94 10.72 4.63 -5.20
N ALA A 95 11.86 5.14 -5.69
CA ALA A 95 13.16 4.84 -5.12
C ALA A 95 13.36 5.50 -3.74
N GLU A 96 12.70 6.63 -3.51
CA GLU A 96 12.70 7.38 -2.26
C GLU A 96 11.28 7.65 -1.74
N GLY A 97 11.19 8.15 -0.51
CA GLY A 97 9.91 8.47 0.11
C GLY A 97 9.18 9.65 -0.53
N VAL A 98 7.86 9.53 -0.58
CA VAL A 98 6.97 10.55 -1.11
C VAL A 98 6.56 11.49 0.02
N GLY A 99 6.83 12.78 -0.17
CA GLY A 99 6.68 13.80 0.86
C GLY A 99 5.45 14.70 0.67
N SER A 100 4.64 14.52 -0.37
CA SER A 100 3.37 15.25 -0.48
C SER A 100 2.45 14.66 -1.53
N ARG A 101 1.17 15.03 -1.46
CA ARG A 101 0.20 14.69 -2.52
C ARG A 101 0.54 15.35 -3.86
N ARG A 102 1.22 16.51 -3.84
CA ARG A 102 1.59 17.25 -5.05
C ARG A 102 2.49 16.42 -5.97
N GLU A 103 3.42 15.67 -5.39
CA GLU A 103 4.32 14.74 -6.11
C GLU A 103 3.57 13.60 -6.83
N LEU A 104 2.31 13.35 -6.47
CA LEU A 104 1.48 12.29 -7.05
C LEU A 104 0.48 12.79 -8.09
N MET A 105 0.29 14.11 -8.22
CA MET A 105 -0.85 14.68 -8.96
C MET A 105 -0.91 14.25 -10.43
N ASP A 106 0.23 14.22 -11.12
CA ASP A 106 0.24 13.84 -12.54
C ASP A 106 0.04 12.34 -12.73
N SER A 107 0.61 11.51 -11.86
CA SER A 107 0.35 10.06 -11.84
C SER A 107 -1.13 9.77 -11.56
N LEU A 108 -1.74 10.51 -10.63
CA LEU A 108 -3.17 10.44 -10.34
C LEU A 108 -4.01 10.86 -11.56
N ALA A 109 -3.59 11.91 -12.27
CA ALA A 109 -4.26 12.36 -13.48
C ALA A 109 -4.16 11.34 -14.62
N VAL A 110 -3.02 10.63 -14.75
CA VAL A 110 -2.86 9.54 -15.72
C VAL A 110 -3.79 8.39 -15.39
N ALA A 111 -3.74 7.88 -14.15
CA ALA A 111 -4.58 6.75 -13.71
C ALA A 111 -6.08 7.05 -13.89
N ARG A 112 -6.51 8.28 -13.59
CA ARG A 112 -7.89 8.72 -13.83
C ARG A 112 -8.27 8.71 -15.31
N ARG A 113 -7.37 9.13 -16.21
CA ARG A 113 -7.62 9.11 -17.66
C ARG A 113 -7.65 7.71 -18.24
N THR A 114 -6.83 6.80 -17.71
CA THR A 114 -6.78 5.40 -18.14
C THR A 114 -7.86 4.54 -17.49
N GLY A 115 -8.56 5.06 -16.47
CA GLY A 115 -9.56 4.31 -15.69
C GLY A 115 -8.94 3.23 -14.80
N ARG A 116 -7.63 3.32 -14.52
CA ARG A 116 -6.88 2.33 -13.74
C ARG A 116 -6.69 2.79 -12.30
N HIS A 117 -6.50 1.84 -11.39
CA HIS A 117 -6.19 2.15 -10.00
C HIS A 117 -4.71 2.51 -9.85
N LEU A 118 -4.39 3.67 -9.29
CA LEU A 118 -3.01 4.00 -8.91
C LEU A 118 -2.71 3.45 -7.52
N VAL A 119 -1.67 2.60 -7.42
CA VAL A 119 -1.06 2.19 -6.15
C VAL A 119 0.35 2.78 -6.07
N VAL A 120 0.66 3.42 -4.95
CA VAL A 120 1.99 3.98 -4.69
C VAL A 120 2.75 3.03 -3.78
N VAL A 121 3.99 2.74 -4.12
CA VAL A 121 4.89 1.91 -3.31
C VAL A 121 6.16 2.71 -3.06
N CYS A 122 6.47 3.01 -1.80
CA CYS A 122 7.63 3.84 -1.50
C CYS A 122 8.23 3.52 -0.12
N PRO A 123 9.54 3.79 0.06
CA PRO A 123 10.13 3.76 1.38
C PRO A 123 9.68 4.97 2.20
N ALA A 124 9.28 4.75 3.46
CA ALA A 124 9.02 5.83 4.43
C ALA A 124 8.13 6.99 3.89
N PRO A 125 6.85 6.73 3.56
CA PRO A 125 5.91 7.80 3.22
C PRO A 125 5.75 8.79 4.38
N GLU A 126 5.48 10.06 4.07
CA GLU A 126 5.11 11.02 5.11
C GLU A 126 3.77 10.64 5.75
N GLU A 127 3.68 10.69 7.09
CA GLU A 127 2.47 10.30 7.83
C GLU A 127 1.25 11.15 7.43
N SER A 128 1.46 12.45 7.18
CA SER A 128 0.39 13.35 6.73
C SER A 128 -0.17 12.96 5.36
N LEU A 129 0.69 12.45 4.46
CA LEU A 129 0.30 11.93 3.16
C LEU A 129 -0.51 10.65 3.30
N VAL A 130 -0.08 9.71 4.13
CA VAL A 130 -0.82 8.46 4.39
C VAL A 130 -2.22 8.78 4.91
N GLY A 131 -2.32 9.64 5.93
CA GLY A 131 -3.61 10.06 6.49
C GLY A 131 -4.51 10.78 5.47
N LEU A 132 -3.94 11.61 4.61
CA LEU A 132 -4.66 12.33 3.55
C LEU A 132 -5.20 11.38 2.46
N LEU A 133 -4.40 10.40 2.03
CA LEU A 133 -4.82 9.44 1.00
C LEU A 133 -5.84 8.43 1.54
N ALA A 134 -5.67 7.99 2.78
CA ALA A 134 -6.58 7.05 3.44
C ALA A 134 -7.95 7.68 3.76
N SER A 135 -7.99 8.99 4.01
CA SER A 135 -9.21 9.74 4.32
C SER A 135 -9.92 10.31 3.08
N ALA A 136 -9.64 9.78 1.88
CA ALA A 136 -10.22 10.31 0.65
C ALA A 136 -11.77 10.28 0.70
N PRO A 137 -12.46 11.35 0.25
CA PRO A 137 -13.92 11.42 0.28
C PRO A 137 -14.57 10.28 -0.51
N SER A 138 -15.72 9.81 -0.05
CA SER A 138 -16.55 8.84 -0.75
C SER A 138 -16.79 9.26 -2.21
N GLY A 139 -16.66 8.31 -3.14
CA GLY A 139 -16.76 8.56 -4.58
C GLY A 139 -15.47 9.05 -5.25
N THR A 140 -14.39 9.29 -4.49
CA THR A 140 -13.06 9.53 -5.07
C THR A 140 -12.30 8.22 -5.20
N ALA A 141 -11.66 7.99 -6.34
CA ALA A 141 -10.71 6.89 -6.50
C ALA A 141 -9.64 6.98 -5.39
N ARG A 142 -9.60 5.97 -4.52
CA ARG A 142 -8.58 5.84 -3.48
C ARG A 142 -7.23 5.57 -4.14
N THR A 143 -6.17 6.04 -3.50
CA THR A 143 -4.79 5.79 -3.93
C THR A 143 -4.10 5.07 -2.81
N PRO A 144 -4.16 3.72 -2.79
CA PRO A 144 -3.51 2.95 -1.76
C PRO A 144 -2.00 3.17 -1.77
N LEU A 145 -1.43 3.11 -0.58
CA LEU A 145 0.01 3.24 -0.36
C LEU A 145 0.53 1.96 0.29
N LEU A 146 1.57 1.38 -0.30
CA LEU A 146 2.34 0.28 0.25
C LEU A 146 3.70 0.79 0.72
N VAL A 147 4.15 0.32 1.87
CA VAL A 147 5.47 0.68 2.40
C VAL A 147 6.42 -0.46 2.12
N ALA A 148 7.51 -0.20 1.41
CA ALA A 148 8.52 -1.19 1.09
C ALA A 148 9.91 -0.55 1.13
N ASP A 149 10.96 -1.34 1.36
CA ASP A 149 12.32 -0.84 1.24
C ASP A 149 12.68 -0.54 -0.24
N PRO A 150 13.77 0.21 -0.52
CA PRO A 150 14.12 0.58 -1.89
C PRO A 150 14.39 -0.62 -2.81
N GLN A 151 14.91 -1.73 -2.27
CA GLN A 151 15.18 -2.94 -3.04
C GLN A 151 13.86 -3.58 -3.48
N THR A 152 12.93 -3.76 -2.56
CA THR A 152 11.59 -4.30 -2.80
C THR A 152 10.80 -3.41 -3.76
N CYS A 153 10.92 -2.08 -3.64
CA CYS A 153 10.34 -1.14 -4.62
C CYS A 153 10.88 -1.39 -6.04
N SER A 154 12.20 -1.66 -6.17
CA SER A 154 12.81 -1.99 -7.46
C SER A 154 12.37 -3.34 -8.00
N GLU A 155 12.35 -4.38 -7.16
CA GLU A 155 11.90 -5.72 -7.54
C GLU A 155 10.43 -5.71 -7.99
N LEU A 156 9.56 -5.01 -7.26
CA LEU A 156 8.15 -4.89 -7.59
C LEU A 156 7.93 -4.09 -8.88
N ALA A 157 8.69 -3.01 -9.09
CA ALA A 157 8.67 -2.27 -10.35
C ALA A 157 9.03 -3.17 -11.53
N GLN A 158 10.12 -3.94 -11.41
CA GLN A 158 10.56 -4.86 -12.46
C GLN A 158 9.54 -5.97 -12.73
N ALA A 159 9.00 -6.59 -11.69
CA ALA A 159 7.98 -7.63 -11.81
C ALA A 159 6.69 -7.16 -12.50
N THR A 160 6.43 -5.85 -12.48
CA THR A 160 5.27 -5.22 -13.13
C THR A 160 5.63 -4.48 -14.42
N GLY A 161 6.85 -4.64 -14.93
CA GLY A 161 7.31 -4.02 -16.17
C GLY A 161 7.54 -2.50 -16.09
N GLY A 162 7.59 -1.95 -14.89
CA GLY A 162 7.88 -0.55 -14.60
C GLY A 162 9.35 -0.29 -14.24
N ARG A 163 9.61 0.91 -13.74
CA ARG A 163 10.89 1.32 -13.15
C ARG A 163 10.65 2.18 -11.90
N PRO A 164 11.54 2.14 -10.89
CA PRO A 164 11.45 3.05 -9.76
C PRO A 164 11.51 4.50 -10.22
N ALA A 165 10.55 5.31 -9.79
CA ALA A 165 10.57 6.76 -9.95
C ALA A 165 11.53 7.36 -8.94
N THR A 166 12.42 8.22 -9.40
CA THR A 166 13.31 9.00 -8.53
C THR A 166 12.58 10.20 -7.97
N ARG A 167 13.13 10.81 -6.92
CA ARG A 167 12.63 12.11 -6.43
C ARG A 167 12.60 13.19 -7.49
N ALA A 168 13.58 13.21 -8.40
CA ALA A 168 13.61 14.15 -9.51
C ALA A 168 12.42 13.96 -10.46
N ASP A 169 12.04 12.70 -10.74
CA ASP A 169 10.86 12.39 -11.56
C ASP A 169 9.57 12.91 -10.89
N LEU A 170 9.41 12.65 -9.59
CA LEU A 170 8.24 13.09 -8.81
C LEU A 170 8.11 14.61 -8.73
N GLN A 171 9.24 15.32 -8.73
CA GLN A 171 9.28 16.79 -8.62
C GLN A 171 9.31 17.51 -9.98
N SER A 172 9.35 16.77 -11.09
CA SER A 172 9.38 17.32 -12.43
C SER A 172 8.09 18.03 -12.84
N GLY A 173 6.96 17.73 -12.18
CA GLY A 173 5.62 18.18 -12.61
C GLY A 173 5.12 17.45 -13.85
N ALA A 174 5.68 16.28 -14.15
CA ALA A 174 5.17 15.32 -15.12
C ALA A 174 5.03 13.95 -14.47
N ALA A 175 4.09 13.14 -14.97
CA ALA A 175 3.95 11.76 -14.51
C ALA A 175 5.20 10.95 -14.91
N PRO A 176 5.80 10.20 -13.97
CA PRO A 176 6.91 9.31 -14.30
C PRO A 176 6.48 8.32 -15.38
N SER A 177 7.24 8.22 -16.48
CA SER A 177 6.90 7.37 -17.63
C SER A 177 7.08 5.86 -17.38
N GLY A 178 7.22 5.45 -16.12
CA GLY A 178 7.71 4.15 -15.68
C GLY A 178 6.77 3.39 -14.76
N HIS A 179 5.47 3.71 -14.76
CA HIS A 179 4.51 2.97 -13.95
C HIS A 179 4.49 1.49 -14.36
N GLY A 180 4.64 0.62 -13.37
CA GLY A 180 4.39 -0.80 -13.54
C GLY A 180 2.91 -1.04 -13.76
N LYS A 181 2.56 -2.17 -14.38
CA LYS A 181 1.18 -2.60 -14.58
C LYS A 181 0.96 -3.94 -13.93
N ALA A 182 -0.18 -4.10 -13.27
CA ALA A 182 -0.62 -5.39 -12.76
C ALA A 182 -2.08 -5.62 -13.14
N ARG A 183 -2.42 -6.88 -13.44
CA ARG A 183 -3.80 -7.29 -13.64
C ARG A 183 -4.57 -7.38 -12.34
N ARG A 184 -3.88 -7.88 -11.31
CA ARG A 184 -4.42 -8.02 -9.96
C ARG A 184 -3.32 -7.74 -8.95
N LEU A 185 -3.67 -7.01 -7.91
CA LEU A 185 -2.83 -6.75 -6.75
C LEU A 185 -3.63 -7.09 -5.51
N VAL A 186 -3.03 -7.90 -4.64
CA VAL A 186 -3.54 -8.17 -3.30
C VAL A 186 -2.49 -7.67 -2.31
N ALA A 187 -2.89 -6.94 -1.28
CA ALA A 187 -2.01 -6.50 -0.22
C ALA A 187 -2.69 -6.56 1.14
N ASP A 188 -1.92 -6.83 2.18
CA ASP A 188 -2.39 -6.83 3.56
C ASP A 188 -1.33 -6.21 4.48
N ALA A 189 -1.50 -6.36 5.80
CA ALA A 189 -0.57 -5.86 6.80
C ALA A 189 0.83 -6.50 6.76
N THR A 190 1.03 -7.56 5.95
CA THR A 190 2.27 -8.35 5.92
C THR A 190 3.01 -8.29 4.59
N GLY A 191 2.38 -7.83 3.51
CA GLY A 191 3.02 -7.76 2.21
C GLY A 191 2.02 -7.60 1.07
N CYS A 192 2.53 -7.75 -0.16
CA CYS A 192 1.69 -7.75 -1.35
C CYS A 192 2.04 -8.90 -2.31
N TRP A 193 1.09 -9.20 -3.17
CA TRP A 193 1.15 -10.19 -4.25
C TRP A 193 0.64 -9.52 -5.51
N VAL A 194 1.38 -9.66 -6.59
CA VAL A 194 1.02 -9.06 -7.88
C VAL A 194 1.00 -10.09 -8.98
N GLN A 195 0.01 -9.97 -9.84
CA GLN A 195 -0.02 -10.64 -11.13
C GLN A 195 0.34 -9.61 -12.19
N GLY A 196 1.47 -9.83 -12.87
CA GLY A 196 1.95 -8.97 -13.95
C GLY A 196 0.97 -8.89 -15.13
N PRO A 197 1.26 -8.05 -16.14
CA PRO A 197 0.49 -8.04 -17.38
C PRO A 197 0.69 -9.37 -18.12
N ASP A 198 -0.32 -9.86 -18.86
CA ASP A 198 -0.13 -11.04 -19.73
C ASP A 198 1.03 -10.75 -20.70
N GLU A 199 1.98 -11.68 -20.79
CA GLU A 199 2.98 -11.68 -21.85
C GLU A 199 2.23 -11.80 -23.18
N SER A 200 2.22 -10.72 -23.97
CA SER A 200 1.65 -10.69 -25.32
C SER A 200 2.70 -11.10 -26.35
#